data_AF-A0A966D8Q9-F1
#
_entry.id   AF-A0A966D8Q9-F1
#
_cell.length_a   1.000
_cell.length_b   1.000
_cell.length_c   1.000
_cell.angle_alpha   90.00
_cell.angle_beta   90.00
_cell.angle_gamma   90.00
#
_symmetry.space_group_name_H-M   'P 1'
#
loop_
_entity.id
_entity.type
_entity.pdbx_description
1 polymer ?
#
loop_
_entity_poly.entity_id
_entity_poly.type
_entity_poly.pdbx_seq_one_letter_code
_entity_poly.pdbx_strand_id
1 'polypeptide(L)'
;MEKYEYLSDIDSKFIMKLTEYNYDLPSNKTDKFKIYFNTNYKTEYTIKYNNKLENTVNVEITYYKDYYEINENHDKNGAYISLSSDNRRKLSLFLNNVKENQILNYNELERYEVVIYVNKDDSERLIIEN
;
A
#
# COMPACT_ATOMS: atom_id res chain seq x y z
N MET A 1 -22.00 -10.94 32.68
CA MET A 1 -21.65 -10.03 31.57
C MET A 1 -20.39 -10.59 30.95
N GLU A 2 -20.44 -11.10 29.72
CA GLU A 2 -19.20 -11.44 29.01
C GLU A 2 -18.42 -10.15 28.78
N LYS A 3 -17.16 -10.14 29.21
CA LYS A 3 -16.29 -8.97 29.12
C LYS A 3 -15.56 -9.06 27.79
N TYR A 4 -15.88 -8.15 26.87
CA TYR A 4 -15.12 -8.02 25.63
C TYR A 4 -13.70 -7.51 25.91
N GLU A 5 -12.72 -8.12 25.24
CA GLU A 5 -11.35 -7.63 25.18
C GLU A 5 -11.18 -6.73 23.95
N TYR A 6 -10.59 -5.54 24.15
CA TYR A 6 -10.27 -4.62 23.06
C TYR A 6 -8.82 -4.84 22.64
N LEU A 7 -8.62 -5.22 21.37
CA LEU A 7 -7.30 -5.45 20.80
C LEU A 7 -6.87 -4.21 20.01
N SER A 8 -5.93 -3.45 20.58
CA SER A 8 -5.36 -2.26 19.96
C SER A 8 -4.17 -2.55 19.05
N ASP A 9 -3.50 -3.68 19.24
CA ASP A 9 -2.45 -4.20 18.38
C ASP A 9 -2.96 -5.50 17.78
N ILE A 10 -2.97 -5.56 16.46
CA ILE A 10 -3.54 -6.66 15.69
C ILE A 10 -2.47 -7.41 14.87
N ASP A 11 -1.19 -7.05 14.99
CA ASP A 11 -0.10 -7.66 14.22
C ASP A 11 0.05 -9.15 14.52
N SER A 12 -0.26 -9.56 15.74
CA SER A 12 -0.31 -10.97 16.12
C SER A 12 -1.42 -11.77 15.42
N LYS A 13 -2.45 -11.10 14.90
CA LYS A 13 -3.62 -11.71 14.25
C LYS A 13 -3.57 -11.63 12.72
N PHE A 14 -2.89 -10.62 12.16
CA PHE A 14 -2.90 -10.38 10.72
C PHE A 14 -1.49 -10.39 10.15
N ILE A 15 -1.38 -10.97 8.96
CA ILE A 15 -0.10 -11.03 8.25
C ILE A 15 -0.03 -9.85 7.30
N MET A 16 0.96 -8.99 7.51
CA MET A 16 1.34 -7.99 6.52
C MET A 16 2.05 -8.67 5.34
N LYS A 17 1.69 -8.25 4.13
CA LYS A 17 2.30 -8.67 2.88
C LYS A 17 3.01 -7.49 2.26
N LEU A 18 4.26 -7.71 1.84
CA LEU A 18 5.02 -6.83 0.96
C LEU A 18 4.71 -7.20 -0.50
N THR A 19 4.42 -6.21 -1.33
CA THR A 19 4.32 -6.35 -2.79
C THR A 19 5.23 -5.31 -3.43
N GLU A 20 5.99 -5.74 -4.44
CA GLU A 20 6.99 -4.91 -5.13
C GLU A 20 6.64 -4.77 -6.60
N TYR A 21 6.69 -3.54 -7.11
CA TYR A 21 6.55 -3.23 -8.53
C TYR A 21 7.78 -2.49 -9.02
N ASN A 22 8.29 -2.89 -10.19
CA ASN A 22 9.41 -2.23 -10.84
C ASN A 22 8.93 -1.68 -12.18
N TYR A 23 9.16 -0.39 -12.40
CA TYR A 23 8.76 0.30 -13.61
C TYR A 23 9.97 0.95 -14.28
N ASP A 24 10.06 0.77 -15.59
CA ASP A 24 11.00 1.52 -16.41
C ASP A 24 10.51 2.95 -16.57
N LEU A 25 11.40 3.91 -16.34
CA LEU A 25 11.14 5.32 -16.63
C LEU A 25 11.20 5.55 -18.15
N PRO A 26 10.44 6.53 -18.69
CA PRO A 26 10.43 6.82 -20.12
C PRO A 26 11.83 7.05 -20.68
N SER A 27 12.20 6.44 -21.81
CA SER A 27 13.58 6.53 -22.33
C SER A 27 14.05 7.97 -22.59
N ASN A 28 13.13 8.88 -22.88
CA ASN A 28 13.41 10.31 -22.96
C ASN A 28 13.46 10.94 -21.56
N LYS A 29 14.62 11.50 -21.19
CA LYS A 29 14.86 12.07 -19.86
C LYS A 29 13.99 13.28 -19.50
N THR A 30 13.37 13.94 -20.48
CA THR A 30 12.44 15.05 -20.21
C THR A 30 11.05 14.57 -19.81
N ASP A 31 10.70 13.34 -20.20
CA ASP A 31 9.37 12.80 -19.99
C ASP A 31 9.21 12.34 -18.54
N LYS A 32 7.99 12.48 -18.04
CA LYS A 32 7.64 12.19 -16.65
C LYS A 32 6.95 10.84 -16.56
N PHE A 33 7.29 10.07 -15.53
CA PHE A 33 6.57 8.88 -15.12
C PHE A 33 5.64 9.23 -13.97
N LYS A 34 4.37 8.85 -14.08
CA LYS A 34 3.35 9.16 -13.07
C LYS A 34 2.97 7.92 -12.28
N ILE A 35 3.00 8.01 -10.96
CA ILE A 35 2.41 6.99 -10.09
C ILE A 35 1.10 7.57 -9.55
N TYR A 36 0.00 6.90 -9.89
CA TYR A 36 -1.32 7.15 -9.33
C TYR A 36 -1.61 6.10 -8.28
N PHE A 37 -1.83 6.52 -7.04
CA PHE A 37 -2.19 5.60 -5.96
C PHE A 37 -3.59 5.89 -5.45
N ASN A 38 -4.52 4.97 -5.72
CA ASN A 38 -5.91 5.11 -5.31
C ASN A 38 -6.23 4.22 -4.11
N THR A 39 -6.77 4.82 -3.07
CA THR A 39 -7.11 4.13 -1.82
C THR A 39 -8.21 4.89 -1.11
N ASN A 40 -8.90 4.20 -0.22
CA ASN A 40 -9.98 4.79 0.57
C ASN A 40 -9.47 5.83 1.59
N TYR A 41 -8.16 5.91 1.83
CA TYR A 41 -7.54 6.72 2.87
C TYR A 41 -6.40 7.55 2.29
N LYS A 42 -6.08 8.68 2.92
CA LYS A 42 -4.93 9.49 2.52
C LYS A 42 -3.64 8.66 2.60
N THR A 43 -2.88 8.58 1.51
CA THR A 43 -1.57 7.91 1.47
C THR A 43 -0.46 8.87 1.83
N GLU A 44 0.44 8.41 2.70
CA GLU A 44 1.75 9.02 2.90
C GLU A 44 2.80 8.16 2.19
N TYR A 45 3.71 8.82 1.47
CA TYR A 45 4.75 8.17 0.68
C TYR A 45 6.11 8.41 1.32
N THR A 46 6.90 7.35 1.43
CA THR A 46 8.32 7.46 1.80
C THR A 46 9.18 7.33 0.54
N ILE A 47 9.91 8.38 0.17
CA ILE A 47 10.85 8.32 -0.95
C ILE A 47 12.25 7.97 -0.43
N LYS A 48 12.84 6.91 -0.96
CA LYS A 48 14.22 6.49 -0.66
C LYS A 48 15.06 6.53 -1.92
N TYR A 49 16.29 7.01 -1.80
CA TYR A 49 17.21 7.09 -2.93
C TYR A 49 18.09 5.85 -3.01
N ASN A 50 18.15 5.22 -4.19
CA ASN A 50 19.00 4.09 -4.47
C ASN A 50 19.78 4.30 -5.77
N ASN A 51 21.09 4.62 -5.65
CA ASN A 51 21.96 4.92 -6.78
C ASN A 51 22.26 3.72 -7.68
N LYS A 52 21.87 2.50 -7.29
CA LYS A 52 22.00 1.30 -8.12
C LYS A 52 20.84 1.15 -9.11
N LEU A 53 19.75 1.87 -8.91
CA LEU A 53 18.67 1.94 -9.90
C LEU A 53 19.12 2.86 -11.03
N GLU A 54 18.84 2.46 -12.27
CA GLU A 54 19.09 3.27 -13.45
C GLU A 54 17.83 3.27 -14.29
N ASN A 55 17.29 4.46 -14.61
CA ASN A 55 16.08 4.63 -15.41
C ASN A 55 14.90 3.77 -14.94
N THR A 56 14.81 3.50 -13.64
CA THR A 56 13.79 2.64 -13.04
C THR A 56 13.31 3.24 -11.73
N VAL A 57 12.05 2.94 -11.40
CA VAL A 57 11.46 3.22 -10.10
C VAL A 57 10.90 1.93 -9.53
N ASN A 58 11.19 1.66 -8.26
CA ASN A 58 10.65 0.53 -7.52
C ASN A 58 9.64 1.05 -6.49
N VAL A 59 8.50 0.39 -6.38
CA VAL A 59 7.43 0.72 -5.44
C VAL A 59 7.19 -0.49 -4.56
N GLU A 60 7.45 -0.34 -3.26
CA GLU A 60 7.17 -1.31 -2.22
C GLU A 60 5.88 -0.91 -1.50
N ILE A 61 4.97 -1.86 -1.34
CA ILE A 61 3.70 -1.65 -0.63
C ILE A 61 3.53 -2.76 0.40
N THR A 62 3.48 -2.37 1.67
CA THR A 62 3.23 -3.26 2.80
C THR A 62 1.80 -3.05 3.31
N TYR A 63 0.98 -4.10 3.37
CA TYR A 63 -0.44 -4.01 3.74
C TYR A 63 -0.95 -5.30 4.39
N TYR A 64 -2.05 -5.25 5.14
CA TYR A 64 -2.72 -6.46 5.64
C TYR A 64 -3.41 -7.23 4.51
N LYS A 65 -2.86 -8.39 4.17
CA LYS A 65 -3.26 -9.18 2.98
C LYS A 65 -4.73 -9.62 2.97
N ASP A 66 -5.31 -9.83 4.15
CA ASP A 66 -6.67 -10.34 4.31
C ASP A 66 -7.71 -9.20 4.39
N TYR A 67 -7.24 -7.95 4.46
CA TYR A 67 -8.05 -6.74 4.52
C TYR A 67 -8.11 -5.98 3.19
N TYR A 68 -6.98 -5.91 2.48
CA TYR A 68 -6.87 -5.21 1.21
C TYR A 68 -6.77 -6.16 0.01
N GLU A 69 -7.39 -5.75 -1.08
CA GLU A 69 -7.09 -6.22 -2.42
C GLU A 69 -6.25 -5.16 -3.13
N ILE A 70 -5.15 -5.59 -3.75
CA ILE A 70 -4.28 -4.73 -4.53
C ILE A 70 -4.54 -4.98 -6.02
N ASN A 71 -4.72 -3.90 -6.78
CA ASN A 71 -4.74 -3.95 -8.23
C ASN A 71 -3.66 -3.03 -8.78
N GLU A 72 -3.04 -3.44 -9.87
CA GLU A 72 -1.97 -2.69 -10.52
C GLU A 72 -2.16 -2.77 -12.04
N ASN A 73 -1.91 -1.64 -12.70
CA ASN A 73 -1.85 -1.54 -14.14
C ASN A 73 -0.86 -0.42 -14.51
N HIS A 74 -0.07 -0.60 -15.56
CA HIS A 74 0.90 0.40 -15.97
C HIS A 74 1.03 0.48 -17.49
N ASP A 75 1.59 1.59 -17.93
CA ASP A 75 2.08 1.79 -19.28
C ASP A 75 3.46 2.48 -19.26
N LYS A 76 3.92 2.89 -20.43
CA LYS A 76 5.23 3.54 -20.59
C LYS A 76 5.38 4.90 -19.88
N ASN A 77 4.27 5.53 -19.50
CA ASN A 77 4.23 6.89 -18.94
C ASN A 77 3.79 6.91 -17.48
N GLY A 78 3.33 5.78 -16.93
CA GLY A 78 2.92 5.73 -15.55
C GLY A 78 2.37 4.39 -15.09
N ALA A 79 2.09 4.34 -13.80
CA ALA A 79 1.48 3.22 -13.13
C ALA A 79 0.27 3.71 -12.34
N TYR A 80 -0.80 2.92 -12.35
CA TYR A 80 -1.94 3.04 -11.48
C TYR A 80 -1.95 1.86 -10.53
N ILE A 81 -1.94 2.15 -9.24
CA ILE A 81 -2.00 1.16 -8.17
C ILE A 81 -3.20 1.50 -7.30
N SER A 82 -3.98 0.51 -6.92
CA SER A 82 -5.08 0.72 -5.98
C SER A 82 -5.12 -0.30 -4.85
N LEU A 83 -5.35 0.17 -3.64
CA LEU A 83 -5.67 -0.63 -2.47
C LEU A 83 -7.15 -0.45 -2.11
N SER A 84 -7.96 -1.47 -2.37
CA SER A 84 -9.38 -1.47 -2.05
C SER A 84 -9.66 -2.43 -0.90
N SER A 85 -10.49 -1.99 0.05
CA SER A 85 -10.96 -2.84 1.15
C SER A 85 -12.36 -3.38 0.86
N ASP A 86 -12.58 -4.68 1.08
CA ASP A 86 -13.90 -5.30 0.89
C ASP A 86 -14.71 -5.23 2.19
N ASN A 87 -15.78 -4.43 2.17
CA ASN A 87 -16.70 -4.27 3.31
C ASN A 87 -17.30 -5.60 3.80
N ARG A 88 -17.49 -6.61 2.93
CA ARG A 88 -17.96 -7.94 3.32
C ARG A 88 -16.91 -8.71 4.11
N ARG A 89 -15.64 -8.58 3.75
CA ARG A 89 -14.52 -9.15 4.52
C ARG A 89 -14.40 -8.49 5.88
N LYS A 90 -14.52 -7.15 5.95
CA LYS A 90 -14.53 -6.41 7.23
C LYS A 90 -15.63 -6.90 8.17
N LEU A 91 -16.85 -7.06 7.65
CA LEU A 91 -17.97 -7.55 8.44
C LEU A 91 -17.77 -9.01 8.91
N SER A 92 -17.26 -9.87 8.03
CA SER A 92 -16.96 -11.26 8.39
C SER A 92 -15.90 -11.35 9.49
N LEU A 93 -14.84 -10.54 9.38
CA LEU A 93 -13.81 -10.40 10.41
C LEU A 93 -14.38 -9.92 11.74
N PHE A 94 -15.24 -8.89 11.72
CA PHE A 94 -15.92 -8.41 12.92
C PHE A 94 -16.74 -9.50 13.61
N LEU A 95 -17.62 -10.17 12.86
CA LEU A 95 -18.49 -11.20 13.42
C LEU A 95 -17.70 -12.39 13.99
N ASN A 96 -16.56 -12.74 13.38
CA ASN A 96 -15.70 -13.80 13.91
C ASN A 96 -15.02 -13.39 15.22
N ASN A 97 -14.51 -12.16 15.34
CA ASN A 97 -13.86 -11.71 16.58
C ASN A 97 -14.87 -11.50 17.72
N VAL A 98 -16.09 -11.04 17.43
CA VAL A 98 -17.14 -10.93 18.45
C VAL A 98 -17.52 -12.30 19.03
N LYS A 99 -17.51 -13.37 18.23
CA LYS A 99 -17.70 -14.75 18.72
C LYS A 99 -16.57 -15.20 19.67
N GLU A 100 -15.39 -14.61 19.53
CA GLU A 100 -14.23 -14.84 20.40
C GLU A 100 -14.18 -13.86 21.58
N ASN A 101 -15.24 -13.08 21.84
CA ASN A 101 -15.30 -12.03 22.85
C ASN A 101 -14.24 -10.93 22.66
N GLN A 102 -13.89 -10.62 21.42
CA GLN A 102 -12.87 -9.63 21.07
C GLN A 102 -13.41 -8.54 20.14
N ILE A 103 -12.96 -7.31 20.38
CA ILE A 103 -13.24 -6.13 19.54
C ILE A 103 -11.91 -5.59 19.02
N LEU A 104 -11.73 -5.62 17.70
CA LEU A 104 -10.51 -5.13 17.05
C LEU A 104 -10.55 -3.62 16.90
N ASN A 105 -9.39 -2.97 17.02
CA ASN A 105 -9.21 -1.60 16.54
C ASN A 105 -9.13 -1.60 15.01
N TYR A 106 -10.24 -1.28 14.34
CA TYR A 106 -10.31 -1.27 12.87
C TYR A 106 -9.42 -0.23 12.21
N ASN A 107 -9.05 0.84 12.91
CA ASN A 107 -8.11 1.82 12.38
C ASN A 107 -6.71 1.22 12.17
N GLU A 108 -6.37 0.16 12.92
CA GLU A 108 -5.12 -0.56 12.70
C GLU A 108 -5.17 -1.33 11.38
N LEU A 109 -6.31 -1.93 11.02
CA LEU A 109 -6.46 -2.65 9.74
C LEU A 109 -6.31 -1.73 8.52
N GLU A 110 -6.47 -0.42 8.72
CA GLU A 110 -6.31 0.57 7.66
C GLU A 110 -4.84 0.86 7.33
N ARG A 111 -3.88 0.39 8.16
CA ARG A 111 -2.44 0.62 7.97
C ARG A 111 -1.93 -0.04 6.69
N TYR A 112 -1.19 0.76 5.93
CA TYR A 112 -0.31 0.32 4.85
C TYR A 112 0.84 1.31 4.73
N GLU A 113 1.96 0.86 4.17
CA GLU A 113 3.13 1.69 3.88
C GLU A 113 3.40 1.64 2.38
N VAL A 114 3.69 2.81 1.79
CA VAL A 114 4.17 2.92 0.41
C VAL A 114 5.56 3.53 0.42
N VAL A 115 6.54 2.76 -0.03
CA VAL A 115 7.93 3.20 -0.17
C VAL A 115 8.30 3.21 -1.64
N ILE A 116 8.80 4.33 -2.12
CA ILE A 116 9.22 4.48 -3.51
C ILE A 116 10.74 4.66 -3.55
N TYR A 117 11.41 3.75 -4.24
CA TYR A 117 12.85 3.80 -4.48
C TYR A 117 13.11 4.31 -5.89
N VAL A 118 13.95 5.34 -5.98
CA VAL A 118 14.35 5.92 -7.26
C VAL A 118 15.81 6.36 -7.18
N ASN A 119 16.49 6.41 -8.32
CA ASN A 119 17.77 7.11 -8.37
C ASN A 119 17.55 8.61 -8.13
N LYS A 120 18.45 9.25 -7.39
CA LYS A 120 18.36 10.70 -7.16
C LYS A 120 18.36 11.51 -8.47
N ASP A 121 19.16 11.09 -9.44
CA ASP A 121 19.27 11.76 -10.75
C ASP A 121 18.01 11.59 -11.60
N ASP A 122 17.21 10.55 -11.33
CA ASP A 122 15.95 10.26 -12.02
C ASP A 122 14.72 10.78 -11.26
N SER A 123 14.89 11.22 -10.01
CA SER A 123 13.78 11.59 -9.12
C SER A 123 12.91 12.71 -9.66
N GLU A 124 13.48 13.68 -10.38
CA GLU A 124 12.72 14.77 -11.00
C GLU A 124 11.78 14.28 -12.11
N ARG A 125 12.01 13.08 -12.66
CA ARG A 125 11.17 12.47 -13.70
C ARG A 125 9.95 11.79 -13.10
N LEU A 126 9.88 11.64 -11.77
CA LEU A 126 8.77 10.99 -11.09
C LEU A 126 7.74 12.03 -10.62
N ILE A 127 6.46 11.75 -10.87
CA ILE A 127 5.34 12.50 -10.32
C ILE A 127 4.45 11.51 -9.56
N ILE A 128 4.05 11.86 -8.34
CA ILE A 128 3.11 11.07 -7.53
C ILE A 128 1.80 11.84 -7.45
N GLU A 129 0.71 11.22 -7.90
CA GLU A 129 -0.63 11.79 -7.91
C GLU A 129 -1.58 10.91 -7.05
N ASN A 130 -2.56 11.55 -6.41
CA ASN A 130 -3.63 10.91 -5.64
C ASN A 130 -4.97 11.08 -6.36
#